data_AF-A0A2H0TNM7-F1
#
_entry.id   AF-A0A2H0TNM7-F1
#
_cell.length_a   1.000
_cell.length_b   1.000
_cell.length_c   1.000
_cell.angle_alpha   90.00
_cell.angle_beta   90.00
_cell.angle_gamma   90.00
#
_symmetry.space_group_name_H-M   'P 1'
#
loop_
_entity.id
_entity.type
_entity.pdbx_description
1 polymer ?
#
loop_
_entity_poly.entity_id
_entity_poly.type
_entity_poly.pdbx_seq_one_letter_code
_entity_poly.pdbx_strand_id
1 'polypeptide(L)'
;MPLLNIAVFALNGFWCFLCGKHLDRSFVVKQNRLHGYLSKFFYSFTVFFVIIVFSALISQFNLEIIALSFNVAIFFLFLGLAFFIQIPVAMKFPKLSKLSFWIFFIIGTCLAILNIFYSHNSLSVYRGWIIWDLYPPIKIISFIASALVGIISTLFFLIGSLLIRPAYSRYRSIFLAIASILLAISTAFLVAKDLFLLNLSYISALFGYFMAYLGISYNISHPYIEKEKEEKNNTSSIA
;
A
#
# COMPACT_ATOMS: atom_id res chain seq x y z
N MET A 1 -1.89 -24.46 10.14
CA MET A 1 -2.39 -23.53 9.10
C MET A 1 -2.20 -22.02 9.39
N PRO A 2 -2.13 -21.49 10.63
CA PRO A 2 -1.96 -20.04 10.82
C PRO A 2 -0.59 -19.51 10.33
N LEU A 3 0.39 -20.40 10.18
CA LEU A 3 1.70 -20.08 9.61
C LEU A 3 1.63 -19.56 8.16
N LEU A 4 0.66 -20.04 7.36
CA LEU A 4 0.51 -19.59 5.97
C LEU A 4 0.09 -18.11 5.92
N ASN A 5 -0.85 -17.71 6.80
CA ASN A 5 -1.29 -16.32 6.89
C ASN A 5 -0.11 -15.42 7.25
N ILE A 6 0.66 -15.82 8.26
CA ILE A 6 1.84 -15.08 8.70
C ILE A 6 2.89 -15.01 7.59
N ALA A 7 3.12 -16.08 6.83
CA ALA A 7 4.00 -16.05 5.68
C ALA A 7 3.54 -15.04 4.62
N VAL A 8 2.24 -15.00 4.32
CA VAL A 8 1.70 -14.02 3.36
C VAL A 8 1.81 -12.58 3.89
N PHE A 9 1.52 -12.34 5.16
CA PHE A 9 1.74 -11.04 5.79
C PHE A 9 3.21 -10.63 5.78
N ALA A 10 4.13 -11.56 6.05
CA ALA A 10 5.57 -11.32 6.01
C ALA A 10 6.05 -10.98 4.59
N LEU A 11 5.57 -11.69 3.58
CA LEU A 11 5.87 -11.40 2.17
C LEU A 11 5.34 -10.02 1.75
N ASN A 12 4.11 -9.68 2.14
CA ASN A 12 3.56 -8.34 1.90
C ASN A 12 4.40 -7.25 2.57
N GLY A 13 4.80 -7.47 3.82
CA GLY A 13 5.71 -6.58 4.55
C GLY A 13 7.06 -6.43 3.86
N PHE A 14 7.62 -7.52 3.35
CA PHE A 14 8.88 -7.52 2.61
C PHE A 14 8.78 -6.73 1.29
N TRP A 15 7.74 -6.94 0.49
CA TRP A 15 7.52 -6.16 -0.73
C TRP A 15 7.32 -4.68 -0.44
N CYS A 16 6.54 -4.34 0.59
CA CYS A 16 6.40 -2.96 1.05
C CYS A 16 7.76 -2.36 1.42
N PHE A 17 8.57 -3.06 2.20
CA PHE A 17 9.89 -2.59 2.59
C PHE A 17 10.79 -2.31 1.39
N LEU A 18 10.84 -3.24 0.42
CA LEU A 18 11.63 -3.06 -0.80
C LEU A 18 11.17 -1.85 -1.62
N CYS A 19 9.85 -1.67 -1.80
CA CYS A 19 9.26 -0.52 -2.46
C CYS A 19 9.65 0.79 -1.76
N GLY A 20 9.48 0.84 -0.43
CA GLY A 20 9.83 2.00 0.40
C GLY A 20 11.31 2.36 0.26
N LYS A 21 12.21 1.38 0.43
CA LYS A 21 13.66 1.56 0.31
C LYS A 21 14.08 2.06 -1.07
N HIS A 22 13.52 1.50 -2.14
CA HIS A 22 13.83 1.93 -3.52
C HIS A 22 13.39 3.37 -3.79
N LEU A 23 12.21 3.76 -3.32
CA LEU A 23 11.68 5.11 -3.48
C LEU A 23 12.41 6.12 -2.63
N ASP A 24 12.80 5.76 -1.40
CA ASP A 24 13.53 6.63 -0.49
C ASP A 24 14.91 6.99 -1.05
N ARG A 25 15.65 6.00 -1.54
CA ARG A 25 16.91 6.24 -2.26
C ARG A 25 16.72 7.19 -3.43
N SER A 26 15.62 7.03 -4.18
CA SER A 26 15.29 7.91 -5.31
C SER A 26 14.88 9.32 -4.86
N PHE A 27 14.26 9.47 -3.68
CA PHE A 27 13.87 10.74 -3.10
C PHE A 27 15.08 11.53 -2.60
N VAL A 28 15.99 10.89 -1.88
CA VAL A 28 17.23 11.52 -1.38
C VAL A 28 18.05 12.09 -2.54
N VAL A 29 18.10 11.38 -3.67
CA VAL A 29 18.87 11.82 -4.86
C VAL A 29 18.13 12.90 -5.67
N LYS A 30 16.83 12.73 -5.94
CA LYS A 30 16.08 13.58 -6.90
C LYS A 30 15.16 14.62 -6.26
N GLN A 31 15.06 14.65 -4.92
CA GLN A 31 14.13 15.47 -4.13
C GLN A 31 12.66 15.43 -4.60
N ASN A 32 12.25 14.34 -5.26
CA ASN A 32 10.92 14.22 -5.83
C ASN A 32 9.87 13.93 -4.75
N ARG A 33 9.06 14.93 -4.39
CA ARG A 33 8.01 14.84 -3.36
C ARG A 33 7.06 13.64 -3.55
N LEU A 34 6.77 13.23 -4.80
CA LEU A 34 5.97 12.05 -5.09
C LEU A 34 6.59 10.77 -4.53
N HIS A 35 7.91 10.60 -4.73
CA HIS A 35 8.64 9.46 -4.19
C HIS A 35 8.68 9.49 -2.66
N GLY A 36 8.77 10.69 -2.07
CA GLY A 36 8.69 10.86 -0.61
C GLY A 36 7.35 10.38 -0.04
N TYR A 37 6.22 10.75 -0.63
CA TYR A 37 4.90 10.30 -0.17
C TYR A 37 4.66 8.81 -0.41
N LEU A 38 5.04 8.28 -1.58
CA LEU A 38 4.96 6.85 -1.85
C LEU A 38 5.85 6.04 -0.89
N SER A 39 7.07 6.50 -0.61
CA SER A 39 7.97 5.86 0.35
C SER A 39 7.32 5.77 1.74
N LYS A 40 6.73 6.86 2.24
CA LYS A 40 6.01 6.88 3.52
C LYS A 40 4.79 5.95 3.53
N PHE A 41 4.05 5.86 2.42
CA PHE A 41 2.98 4.88 2.26
C PHE A 41 3.50 3.45 2.46
N PHE A 42 4.54 3.05 1.72
CA PHE A 42 5.10 1.70 1.80
C PHE A 42 5.74 1.39 3.16
N TYR A 43 6.44 2.33 3.78
CA TYR A 43 6.98 2.14 5.13
C TYR A 43 5.88 2.01 6.18
N SER A 44 4.78 2.76 6.06
CA SER A 44 3.64 2.62 6.97
C SER A 44 3.03 1.22 6.87
N PHE A 45 2.81 0.71 5.65
CA PHE A 45 2.35 -0.66 5.45
C PHE A 45 3.37 -1.72 5.89
N THR A 46 4.67 -1.45 5.77
CA THR A 46 5.72 -2.32 6.32
C THR A 46 5.56 -2.47 7.82
N VAL A 47 5.39 -1.36 8.56
CA VAL A 47 5.20 -1.38 10.01
C VAL A 47 3.90 -2.10 10.38
N PHE A 48 2.81 -1.87 9.63
CA PHE A 48 1.55 -2.62 9.79
C PHE A 48 1.78 -4.13 9.74
N PHE A 49 2.45 -4.63 8.70
CA PHE A 49 2.70 -6.06 8.55
C PHE A 49 3.67 -6.62 9.61
N VAL A 50 4.72 -5.87 9.94
CA VAL A 50 5.72 -6.25 10.95
C VAL A 50 5.07 -6.42 12.31
N ILE A 51 4.23 -5.49 12.76
CA ILE A 51 3.55 -5.59 14.06
C ILE A 51 2.73 -6.88 14.14
N ILE A 52 1.97 -7.21 13.10
CA ILE A 52 1.12 -8.41 13.06
C ILE A 52 1.98 -9.69 13.07
N VAL A 53 3.00 -9.76 12.21
CA VAL A 53 3.87 -10.94 12.07
C VAL A 53 4.65 -11.21 13.34
N PHE A 54 5.32 -10.21 13.89
CA PHE A 54 6.12 -10.39 15.12
C PHE A 54 5.24 -10.72 16.32
N SER A 55 4.08 -10.09 16.44
CA SER A 55 3.16 -10.39 17.54
C SER A 55 2.68 -11.83 17.49
N ALA A 56 2.34 -12.34 16.30
CA ALA A 56 1.92 -13.73 16.14
C ALA A 56 3.05 -14.74 16.46
N LEU A 57 4.29 -14.44 16.09
CA LEU A 57 5.45 -15.30 16.35
C LEU A 57 5.85 -15.29 17.83
N ILE A 58 5.96 -14.11 18.45
CA ILE A 58 6.37 -13.94 19.85
C ILE A 58 5.30 -14.52 20.79
N SER A 59 4.02 -14.30 20.48
CA SER A 59 2.92 -14.77 21.31
C SER A 59 2.58 -16.25 21.13
N GLN A 60 3.31 -16.96 20.26
CA GLN A 60 3.02 -18.34 19.87
C GLN A 60 1.56 -18.52 19.42
N PHE A 61 1.05 -17.55 18.65
CA PHE A 61 -0.33 -17.50 18.16
C PHE A 61 -1.40 -17.30 19.25
N ASN A 62 -1.07 -16.68 20.38
CA ASN A 62 -2.09 -16.19 21.33
C ASN A 62 -2.98 -15.15 20.63
N LEU A 63 -4.27 -15.45 20.54
CA LEU A 63 -5.27 -14.67 19.81
C LEU A 63 -5.53 -13.29 20.41
N GLU A 64 -5.45 -13.15 21.73
CA GLU A 64 -5.66 -11.87 22.42
C GLU A 64 -4.54 -10.88 22.10
N ILE A 65 -3.29 -11.36 22.11
CA ILE A 65 -2.13 -10.56 21.74
C ILE A 65 -2.19 -10.18 20.27
N ILE A 66 -2.55 -11.11 19.38
CA ILE A 66 -2.73 -10.83 17.96
C ILE A 66 -3.83 -9.79 17.72
N ALA A 67 -4.93 -9.86 18.47
CA ALA A 67 -6.02 -8.88 18.43
C ALA A 67 -5.56 -7.47 18.79
N LEU A 68 -4.86 -7.38 19.91
CA LEU A 68 -4.34 -6.11 20.40
C LEU A 68 -3.34 -5.51 19.40
N SER A 69 -2.42 -6.34 18.88
CA SER A 69 -1.43 -5.89 17.90
C SER A 69 -2.06 -5.46 16.59
N PHE A 70 -3.14 -6.08 16.15
CA PHE A 70 -3.89 -5.62 14.98
C PHE A 70 -4.53 -4.25 15.21
N ASN A 71 -5.12 -4.02 16.40
CA ASN A 71 -5.65 -2.70 16.75
C ASN A 71 -4.58 -1.61 16.68
N VAL A 72 -3.37 -1.90 17.13
CA VAL A 72 -2.22 -1.00 16.99
C VAL A 72 -1.78 -0.86 15.52
N ALA A 73 -1.79 -1.96 14.77
CA ALA A 73 -1.41 -1.95 13.37
C ALA A 73 -2.38 -1.11 12.50
N ILE A 74 -3.69 -1.10 12.80
CA ILE A 74 -4.70 -0.31 12.06
C ILE A 74 -4.30 1.16 11.91
N PHE A 75 -3.66 1.77 12.92
CA PHE A 75 -3.15 3.14 12.82
C PHE A 75 -2.19 3.30 11.62
N PHE A 76 -1.29 2.33 11.42
CA PHE A 76 -0.33 2.34 10.32
C PHE A 76 -0.97 2.06 8.96
N LEU A 77 -2.03 1.25 8.92
CA LEU A 77 -2.83 1.05 7.71
C LEU A 77 -3.45 2.37 7.25
N PHE A 78 -4.10 3.10 8.15
CA PHE A 78 -4.71 4.39 7.81
C PHE A 78 -3.68 5.49 7.56
N LEU A 79 -2.55 5.47 8.27
CA LEU A 79 -1.42 6.35 7.98
C LEU A 79 -0.91 6.12 6.55
N GLY A 80 -0.79 4.86 6.14
CA GLY A 80 -0.46 4.49 4.77
C GLY A 80 -1.49 5.07 3.78
N LEU A 81 -2.78 4.78 3.98
CA LEU A 81 -3.84 5.30 3.11
C LEU A 81 -3.85 6.83 3.02
N ALA A 82 -3.58 7.53 4.13
CA ALA A 82 -3.48 8.99 4.19
C ALA A 82 -2.32 9.52 3.33
N PHE A 83 -1.15 8.87 3.35
CA PHE A 83 -0.06 9.23 2.43
C PHE A 83 -0.39 8.89 0.99
N PHE A 84 -1.12 7.80 0.75
CA PHE A 84 -1.44 7.36 -0.60
C PHE A 84 -2.42 8.31 -1.29
N ILE A 85 -3.49 8.73 -0.60
CA ILE A 85 -4.45 9.71 -1.15
C ILE A 85 -3.84 11.11 -1.31
N GLN A 86 -2.85 11.44 -0.49
CA GLN A 86 -2.15 12.73 -0.59
C GLN A 86 -1.44 12.89 -1.94
N ILE A 87 -1.05 11.80 -2.60
CA ILE A 87 -0.37 11.83 -3.91
C ILE A 87 -1.23 12.48 -5.00
N PRO A 88 -2.41 11.92 -5.38
CA PRO A 88 -3.23 12.51 -6.42
C PRO A 88 -3.74 13.90 -6.02
N VAL A 89 -4.03 14.12 -4.73
CA VAL A 89 -4.49 15.43 -4.24
C VAL A 89 -3.37 16.48 -4.31
N ALA A 90 -2.13 16.16 -3.92
CA ALA A 90 -1.02 17.11 -3.99
C ALA A 90 -0.68 17.53 -5.42
N MET A 91 -0.86 16.62 -6.38
CA MET A 91 -0.58 16.89 -7.78
C MET A 91 -1.68 17.74 -8.45
N LYS A 92 -2.96 17.54 -8.08
CA LYS A 92 -4.08 18.28 -8.69
C LYS A 92 -4.53 19.51 -7.89
N PHE A 93 -4.48 19.42 -6.56
CA PHE A 93 -4.97 20.43 -5.61
C PHE A 93 -3.98 20.59 -4.43
N PRO A 94 -2.81 21.21 -4.64
CA PRO A 94 -1.74 21.25 -3.65
C PRO A 94 -2.14 21.84 -2.29
N LYS A 95 -3.03 22.85 -2.30
CA LYS A 95 -3.58 23.48 -1.08
C LYS A 95 -4.41 22.50 -0.23
N LEU A 96 -5.07 21.51 -0.84
CA LEU A 96 -5.91 20.51 -0.15
C LEU A 96 -5.13 19.26 0.29
N SER A 97 -3.88 19.10 -0.11
CA SER A 97 -3.08 17.90 0.18
C SER A 97 -2.96 17.59 1.67
N LYS A 98 -2.62 18.61 2.48
CA LYS A 98 -2.53 18.47 3.94
C LYS A 98 -3.89 18.14 4.56
N LEU A 99 -4.95 18.77 4.08
CA LEU A 99 -6.31 18.53 4.56
C LEU A 99 -6.72 17.07 4.29
N SER A 100 -6.48 16.56 3.07
CA SER A 100 -6.79 15.17 2.73
C SER A 100 -6.03 14.17 3.60
N PHE A 101 -4.76 14.42 3.89
CA PHE A 101 -3.98 13.60 4.82
C PHE A 101 -4.61 13.58 6.22
N TRP A 102 -4.90 14.75 6.79
CA TRP A 102 -5.46 14.85 8.15
C TRP A 102 -6.83 14.22 8.26
N ILE A 103 -7.70 14.36 7.25
CA ILE A 103 -9.02 13.72 7.24
C ILE A 103 -8.87 12.20 7.36
N PHE A 104 -8.07 11.58 6.50
CA PHE A 104 -7.88 10.12 6.52
C PHE A 104 -7.17 9.64 7.79
N PHE A 105 -6.19 10.40 8.28
CA PHE A 105 -5.48 10.08 9.51
C PHE A 105 -6.38 10.16 10.75
N ILE A 106 -7.19 11.22 10.88
CA ILE A 106 -8.12 11.39 12.00
C ILE A 106 -9.20 10.32 11.95
N ILE A 107 -9.81 10.06 10.78
CA ILE A 107 -10.80 8.99 10.62
C ILE A 107 -10.18 7.65 11.04
N GLY A 108 -8.98 7.33 10.55
CA GLY A 108 -8.28 6.10 10.91
C GLY A 108 -7.97 5.96 12.39
N THR A 109 -7.53 7.06 13.02
CA THR A 109 -7.24 7.12 14.46
C THR A 109 -8.52 6.89 15.27
N CYS A 110 -9.62 7.57 14.93
CA CYS A 110 -10.91 7.38 15.57
C CYS A 110 -11.41 5.93 15.41
N LEU A 111 -11.26 5.33 14.23
CA LEU A 111 -11.64 3.95 13.98
C LEU A 111 -10.79 2.95 14.78
N ALA A 112 -9.48 3.16 14.88
CA ALA A 112 -8.60 2.32 15.68
C ALA A 112 -8.96 2.40 17.17
N ILE A 113 -9.22 3.61 17.69
CA ILE A 113 -9.67 3.83 19.07
C ILE A 113 -11.01 3.13 19.31
N LEU A 114 -12.00 3.35 18.43
CA LEU A 114 -13.30 2.69 18.52
C LEU A 114 -13.13 1.16 18.50
N ASN A 115 -12.25 0.63 17.63
CA ASN A 115 -12.02 -0.80 17.54
C ASN A 115 -11.42 -1.38 18.82
N ILE A 116 -10.59 -0.63 19.56
CA ILE A 116 -10.09 -1.04 20.88
C ILE A 116 -11.25 -1.19 21.88
N PHE A 117 -12.19 -0.24 21.93
CA PHE A 117 -13.34 -0.32 22.83
C PHE A 117 -14.33 -1.43 22.47
N TYR A 118 -14.43 -1.80 21.19
CA TYR A 118 -15.26 -2.92 20.71
C TYR A 118 -14.45 -4.21 20.50
N SER A 119 -13.20 -4.28 20.95
CA SER A 119 -12.25 -5.34 20.60
C SER A 119 -12.54 -6.71 21.23
N HIS A 120 -13.38 -6.75 22.27
CA HIS A 120 -13.65 -7.95 23.07
C HIS A 120 -14.22 -9.14 22.27
N ASN A 121 -14.70 -8.93 21.04
CA ASN A 121 -15.17 -9.97 20.12
C ASN A 121 -14.50 -9.92 18.73
N SER A 122 -13.35 -9.23 18.59
CA SER A 122 -12.83 -8.81 17.28
C SER A 122 -12.07 -9.87 16.50
N LEU A 123 -11.80 -11.04 17.07
CA LEU A 123 -11.15 -12.14 16.37
C LEU A 123 -11.82 -13.49 16.59
N SER A 124 -11.95 -14.20 15.48
CA SER A 124 -12.32 -15.60 15.48
C SER A 124 -11.32 -16.39 14.64
N VAL A 125 -11.01 -17.61 15.07
CA VAL A 125 -10.31 -18.57 14.23
C VAL A 125 -11.35 -19.42 13.53
N TYR A 126 -11.48 -19.25 12.23
CA TYR A 126 -12.38 -20.07 11.42
C TYR A 126 -11.56 -20.92 10.46
N ARG A 127 -11.65 -22.24 10.59
CA ARG A 127 -10.92 -23.23 9.75
C ARG A 127 -9.40 -22.97 9.69
N GLY A 128 -8.81 -22.54 10.79
CA GLY A 128 -7.37 -22.25 10.89
C GLY A 128 -6.95 -20.88 10.34
N TRP A 129 -7.90 -20.05 9.88
CA TRP A 129 -7.68 -18.67 9.47
C TRP A 129 -8.09 -17.70 10.55
N ILE A 130 -7.27 -16.67 10.72
CA ILE A 130 -7.53 -15.54 11.61
C ILE A 130 -8.50 -14.60 10.88
N ILE A 131 -9.76 -14.58 11.31
CA ILE A 131 -10.80 -13.69 10.78
C ILE A 131 -10.96 -12.49 11.73
N TRP A 132 -10.93 -11.31 11.14
CA TRP A 132 -11.12 -10.04 11.84
C TRP A 132 -12.59 -9.69 11.86
N ASP A 133 -13.25 -9.92 12.99
CA ASP A 133 -14.64 -9.59 13.20
C ASP A 133 -14.80 -8.15 13.70
N LEU A 134 -14.35 -7.20 12.88
CA LEU A 134 -14.49 -5.77 13.12
C LEU A 134 -15.97 -5.37 13.32
N TYR A 135 -16.20 -4.35 14.15
CA TYR A 135 -17.53 -3.75 14.34
C TYR A 135 -18.11 -3.29 12.98
N PRO A 136 -19.37 -3.61 12.62
CA PRO A 136 -19.87 -3.40 11.25
C PRO A 136 -19.71 -1.97 10.69
N PRO A 137 -19.92 -0.89 11.47
CA PRO A 137 -19.60 0.47 11.01
C PRO A 137 -18.13 0.66 10.66
N ILE A 138 -17.20 0.10 11.44
CA ILE A 138 -15.75 0.16 11.17
C ILE A 138 -15.42 -0.57 9.87
N LYS A 139 -16.07 -1.73 9.65
CA LYS A 139 -15.97 -2.50 8.39
C LYS A 139 -16.34 -1.65 7.19
N ILE A 140 -17.51 -1.03 7.23
CA ILE A 140 -18.06 -0.23 6.13
C ILE A 140 -17.18 1.00 5.88
N ILE A 141 -16.78 1.73 6.92
CA ILE A 141 -15.95 2.94 6.74
C ILE A 141 -14.57 2.57 6.20
N SER A 142 -13.94 1.50 6.70
CA SER A 142 -12.64 1.04 6.22
C SER A 142 -12.71 0.59 4.74
N PHE A 143 -13.80 -0.09 4.37
CA PHE A 143 -14.09 -0.46 2.98
C PHE A 143 -14.23 0.79 2.10
N ILE A 144 -15.10 1.73 2.48
CA ILE A 144 -15.35 2.95 1.69
C ILE A 144 -14.08 3.78 1.55
N ALA A 145 -13.34 3.99 2.65
CA ALA A 145 -12.09 4.72 2.64
C ALA A 145 -11.08 4.07 1.69
N SER A 146 -10.88 2.76 1.79
CA SER A 146 -9.91 2.06 0.94
C SER A 146 -10.34 2.01 -0.53
N ALA A 147 -11.63 1.82 -0.80
CA ALA A 147 -12.19 1.86 -2.15
C ALA A 147 -12.02 3.25 -2.79
N LEU A 148 -12.34 4.32 -2.05
CA LEU A 148 -12.14 5.70 -2.52
C LEU A 148 -10.68 5.97 -2.84
N VAL A 149 -9.77 5.61 -1.93
CA VAL A 149 -8.33 5.81 -2.14
C VAL A 149 -7.84 4.99 -3.34
N GLY A 150 -8.28 3.73 -3.45
CA GLY A 150 -7.97 2.84 -4.55
C GLY A 150 -8.42 3.37 -5.90
N ILE A 151 -9.69 3.80 -6.01
CA ILE A 151 -10.26 4.36 -7.24
C ILE A 151 -9.54 5.65 -7.65
N ILE A 152 -9.37 6.59 -6.71
CA ILE A 152 -8.73 7.88 -7.01
C ILE A 152 -7.27 7.68 -7.45
N SER A 153 -6.53 6.80 -6.76
CA SER A 153 -5.14 6.51 -7.11
C SER A 153 -5.02 5.77 -8.44
N THR A 154 -5.92 4.81 -8.70
CA THR A 154 -6.00 4.10 -9.99
C THR A 154 -6.22 5.07 -11.13
N LEU A 155 -7.22 5.95 -11.03
CA LEU A 155 -7.52 6.96 -12.05
C LEU A 155 -6.33 7.90 -12.27
N PHE A 156 -5.66 8.33 -11.19
CA PHE A 156 -4.47 9.17 -11.28
C PHE A 156 -3.34 8.51 -12.08
N PHE A 157 -3.01 7.25 -11.78
CA PHE A 157 -1.95 6.54 -12.49
C PHE A 157 -2.35 6.16 -13.93
N LEU A 158 -3.62 5.83 -14.19
CA LEU A 158 -4.13 5.58 -15.55
C LEU A 158 -4.09 6.84 -16.41
N ILE A 159 -4.55 7.98 -15.91
CA ILE A 159 -4.47 9.25 -16.63
C ILE A 159 -2.99 9.61 -16.88
N GLY A 160 -2.13 9.39 -15.88
CA GLY A 160 -0.68 9.54 -16.04
C GLY A 160 -0.14 8.69 -17.19
N SER A 161 -0.53 7.42 -17.31
CA SER A 161 -0.04 6.54 -18.37
C SER A 161 -0.44 7.01 -19.78
N LEU A 162 -1.64 7.57 -19.92
CA LEU A 162 -2.15 8.09 -21.19
C LEU A 162 -1.45 9.39 -21.63
N LEU A 163 -1.10 10.26 -20.68
CA LEU A 163 -0.52 11.58 -20.97
C LEU A 163 1.01 11.56 -21.16
N ILE A 164 1.69 10.53 -20.67
CA ILE A 164 3.17 10.48 -20.73
C ILE A 164 3.66 9.99 -22.10
N ARG A 165 4.59 10.75 -22.71
CA ARG A 165 5.20 10.46 -24.03
C ARG A 165 6.23 9.32 -24.04
N PRO A 166 7.20 9.22 -23.11
CA PRO A 166 8.09 8.06 -23.08
C PRO A 166 7.34 6.78 -22.68
N ALA A 167 7.45 5.74 -23.51
CA ALA A 167 6.82 4.42 -23.29
C ALA A 167 7.16 3.85 -21.90
N TYR A 168 8.37 4.11 -21.43
CA TYR A 168 8.86 3.69 -20.13
C TYR A 168 8.01 4.18 -18.94
N SER A 169 7.79 5.49 -18.87
CA SER A 169 7.01 6.11 -17.80
C SER A 169 5.52 5.78 -17.90
N ARG A 170 5.06 5.42 -19.11
CA ARG A 170 3.73 4.84 -19.32
C ARG A 170 3.62 3.45 -18.68
N TYR A 171 4.56 2.53 -18.91
CA TYR A 171 4.53 1.20 -18.27
C TYR A 171 4.57 1.28 -16.76
N ARG A 172 5.43 2.14 -16.19
CA ARG A 172 5.46 2.40 -14.74
C ARG A 172 4.10 2.83 -14.20
N SER A 173 3.43 3.74 -14.90
CA SER A 173 2.11 4.23 -14.49
C SER A 173 1.04 3.14 -14.60
N ILE A 174 1.12 2.27 -15.62
CA ILE A 174 0.24 1.09 -15.75
C ILE A 174 0.44 0.13 -14.58
N PHE A 175 1.69 -0.21 -14.23
CA PHE A 175 1.97 -1.10 -13.09
C PHE A 175 1.44 -0.53 -11.77
N LEU A 176 1.60 0.78 -11.54
CA LEU A 176 1.08 1.44 -10.35
C LEU A 176 -0.46 1.53 -10.35
N ALA A 177 -1.10 1.66 -11.52
CA ALA A 177 -2.55 1.60 -11.65
C ALA A 177 -3.08 0.20 -11.33
N ILE A 178 -2.47 -0.86 -11.90
CA ILE A 178 -2.82 -2.26 -11.60
C ILE A 178 -2.61 -2.55 -10.11
N ALA A 179 -1.49 -2.12 -9.54
CA ALA A 179 -1.23 -2.25 -8.11
C ALA A 179 -2.32 -1.56 -7.27
N SER A 180 -2.74 -0.36 -7.66
CA SER A 180 -3.80 0.39 -6.95
C SER A 180 -5.14 -0.36 -6.96
N ILE A 181 -5.51 -0.96 -8.10
CA ILE A 181 -6.72 -1.78 -8.22
C ILE A 181 -6.62 -3.02 -7.32
N LEU A 182 -5.52 -3.75 -7.40
CA LEU A 182 -5.31 -4.97 -6.63
C LEU A 182 -5.32 -4.70 -5.12
N LEU A 183 -4.70 -3.61 -4.69
CA LEU A 183 -4.73 -3.17 -3.29
C LEU A 183 -6.14 -2.75 -2.86
N ALA A 184 -6.91 -2.08 -3.73
CA ALA A 184 -8.31 -1.76 -3.46
C ALA A 184 -9.16 -3.02 -3.27
N ILE A 185 -9.03 -3.99 -4.18
CA ILE A 185 -9.68 -5.31 -4.09
C ILE A 185 -9.27 -6.03 -2.80
N SER A 186 -7.98 -5.98 -2.45
CA SER A 186 -7.48 -6.55 -1.21
C SER A 186 -8.19 -5.96 0.01
N THR A 187 -8.18 -4.64 0.14
CA THR A 187 -8.85 -3.98 1.27
C THR A 187 -10.36 -4.21 1.31
N ALA A 188 -11.00 -4.33 0.15
CA ALA A 188 -12.42 -4.63 0.04
C ALA A 188 -12.78 -6.00 0.63
N PHE A 189 -11.97 -7.01 0.32
CA PHE A 189 -12.22 -8.39 0.74
C PHE A 189 -11.56 -8.78 2.07
N LEU A 190 -10.65 -7.95 2.61
CA LEU A 190 -10.01 -8.19 3.92
C LEU A 190 -11.04 -8.31 5.05
N VAL A 191 -12.20 -7.70 4.86
CA VAL A 191 -13.29 -7.60 5.83
C VAL A 191 -14.37 -8.68 5.61
N ALA A 192 -14.23 -9.49 4.56
CA ALA A 192 -15.18 -10.55 4.26
C ALA A 192 -15.07 -11.71 5.27
N LYS A 193 -16.23 -12.26 5.67
CA LYS A 193 -16.30 -13.49 6.47
C LYS A 193 -16.11 -14.75 5.62
N ASP A 194 -16.30 -14.63 4.31
CA ASP A 194 -16.14 -15.72 3.37
C ASP A 194 -14.65 -16.02 3.15
N LEU A 195 -14.26 -17.29 3.34
CA LEU A 195 -12.87 -17.72 3.26
C LEU A 195 -12.27 -17.53 1.86
N PHE A 196 -13.08 -17.72 0.81
CA PHE A 196 -12.63 -17.54 -0.56
C PHE A 196 -12.33 -16.06 -0.83
N LEU A 197 -13.21 -15.16 -0.40
CA LEU A 197 -12.97 -13.71 -0.50
C LEU A 197 -11.76 -13.28 0.33
N LEU A 198 -11.59 -13.79 1.55
CA LEU A 198 -10.45 -13.49 2.39
C LEU A 198 -9.12 -13.94 1.74
N ASN A 199 -9.08 -15.12 1.14
CA ASN A 199 -7.91 -15.59 0.40
C ASN A 199 -7.63 -14.71 -0.82
N LEU A 200 -8.67 -14.32 -1.55
CA LEU A 200 -8.55 -13.41 -2.68
C LEU A 200 -8.01 -12.05 -2.25
N SER A 201 -8.37 -11.57 -1.05
CA SER A 201 -7.80 -10.36 -0.46
C SER A 201 -6.28 -10.46 -0.32
N TYR A 202 -5.80 -11.53 0.30
CA TYR A 202 -4.37 -11.72 0.55
C TYR A 202 -3.57 -11.91 -0.73
N ILE A 203 -4.09 -12.68 -1.68
CA ILE A 203 -3.48 -12.88 -3.00
C ILE A 203 -3.41 -11.55 -3.75
N SER A 204 -4.49 -10.76 -3.72
CA SER A 204 -4.55 -9.45 -4.37
C SER A 204 -3.59 -8.44 -3.72
N ALA A 205 -3.40 -8.46 -2.40
CA ALA A 205 -2.36 -7.67 -1.74
C ALA A 205 -0.96 -8.06 -2.23
N LEU A 206 -0.66 -9.36 -2.25
CA LEU A 206 0.65 -9.89 -2.65
C LEU A 206 1.01 -9.47 -4.08
N PHE A 207 0.09 -9.70 -5.02
CA PHE A 207 0.28 -9.26 -6.40
C PHE A 207 0.28 -7.73 -6.53
N GLY A 208 -0.52 -7.02 -5.75
CA GLY A 208 -0.56 -5.56 -5.74
C GLY A 208 0.79 -4.94 -5.36
N TYR A 209 1.38 -5.36 -4.23
CA TYR A 209 2.69 -4.87 -3.79
C TYR A 209 3.82 -5.34 -4.72
N PHE A 210 3.74 -6.54 -5.27
CA PHE A 210 4.68 -7.01 -6.29
C PHE A 210 4.63 -6.17 -7.58
N MET A 211 3.43 -5.87 -8.09
CA MET A 211 3.26 -4.99 -9.25
C MET A 211 3.76 -3.57 -8.98
N ALA A 212 3.53 -3.06 -7.77
CA ALA A 212 4.10 -1.78 -7.36
C ALA A 212 5.63 -1.82 -7.37
N TYR A 213 6.23 -2.89 -6.86
CA TYR A 213 7.68 -3.09 -6.89
C TYR A 213 8.22 -3.11 -8.32
N LEU A 214 7.56 -3.82 -9.24
CA LEU A 214 7.95 -3.82 -10.66
C LEU A 214 7.87 -2.41 -11.26
N GLY A 215 6.78 -1.68 -11.02
CA GLY A 215 6.63 -0.30 -11.50
C GLY A 215 7.69 0.66 -10.94
N ILE A 216 8.08 0.50 -9.68
CA ILE A 216 9.14 1.30 -9.04
C ILE A 216 10.53 0.92 -9.58
N SER A 217 10.79 -0.38 -9.76
CA SER A 217 12.10 -0.93 -10.11
C SER A 217 12.43 -0.78 -11.58
N TYR A 218 11.42 -0.74 -12.46
CA TYR A 218 11.57 -0.34 -13.86
C TYR A 218 12.38 0.97 -13.95
N ASN A 219 12.19 1.84 -12.93
CA ASN A 219 13.00 2.97 -12.43
C ASN A 219 14.48 3.08 -12.92
N ILE A 220 15.20 1.96 -12.78
CA ILE A 220 16.65 1.95 -12.52
C ILE A 220 17.42 1.19 -13.59
N SER A 221 16.76 0.31 -14.36
CA SER A 221 17.40 -0.47 -15.42
C SER A 221 17.48 0.27 -16.77
N HIS A 222 16.79 1.39 -16.94
CA HIS A 222 16.78 2.16 -18.19
C HIS A 222 17.37 3.60 -18.22
N PRO A 223 17.90 4.22 -17.13
CA PRO A 223 18.60 5.50 -17.26
C PRO A 223 19.91 5.39 -18.07
N TYR A 224 20.43 4.17 -18.30
CA TYR A 224 21.59 3.94 -19.15
C TYR A 224 21.30 4.05 -20.66
N ILE A 225 20.08 3.71 -21.10
CA ILE A 225 19.75 3.69 -22.54
C ILE A 225 19.53 5.12 -23.08
N GLU A 226 19.04 6.04 -22.26
CA GLU A 226 18.88 7.45 -22.65
C GLU A 226 20.22 8.18 -22.68
N LYS A 227 21.14 7.90 -21.74
CA LYS A 227 22.50 8.46 -21.78
C LYS A 227 23.32 7.97 -22.97
N GLU A 228 23.26 6.68 -23.31
CA GLU A 228 23.94 6.16 -24.51
C GLU A 228 23.38 6.75 -25.81
N LYS A 229 22.07 7.07 -25.86
CA LYS A 229 21.46 7.71 -27.03
C LYS A 229 21.83 9.19 -27.14
N GLU A 230 21.89 9.92 -26.02
CA GLU A 230 22.36 11.30 -26.01
C GLU A 230 23.85 11.40 -26.36
N GLU A 231 24.70 10.51 -25.85
CA GLU A 231 26.11 10.46 -26.23
C GLU A 231 26.30 10.10 -27.71
N LYS A 232 25.57 9.10 -28.24
CA LYS A 232 25.65 8.75 -29.67
C LYS A 232 25.21 9.89 -30.59
N ASN A 233 24.13 10.59 -30.25
CA ASN A 233 23.64 11.71 -31.05
C ASN A 233 24.61 12.91 -31.03
N ASN A 234 25.28 13.17 -29.91
CA ASN A 234 26.28 14.23 -29.80
C ASN A 234 27.59 13.88 -30.54
N THR A 235 27.98 12.60 -30.60
CA THR A 235 29.14 12.19 -31.43
C THR A 235 28.85 12.20 -32.92
N SER A 236 27.61 11.97 -33.36
CA SER A 236 27.24 12.01 -34.77
C SER A 236 27.05 13.42 -35.35
N SER A 237 26.96 14.46 -34.52
CA SER A 237 26.86 15.85 -34.99
C SER A 237 28.23 16.55 -35.12
N ILE A 238 29.31 15.85 -34.80
CA ILE A 238 30.70 16.38 -34.81
C ILE A 238 31.51 15.78 -35.98
N ALA A 239 30.98 14.78 -36.69
CA ALA A 239 31.56 14.19 -37.90
C ALA A 239 30.80 14.63 -39.15
#